data_AF-A0AAN6ILK5-F1
#
_entry.id   AF-A0AAN6ILK5-F1
#
_cell.length_a   1.000
_cell.length_b   1.000
_cell.length_c   1.000
_cell.angle_alpha   90.00
_cell.angle_beta   90.00
_cell.angle_gamma   90.00
#
_symmetry.space_group_name_H-M   'P 1'
#
loop_
_entity.id
_entity.type
_entity.pdbx_description
1 polymer ?
#
loop_
_entity_poly.entity_id
_entity_poly.type
_entity_poly.pdbx_seq_one_letter_code
_entity_poly.pdbx_strand_id
1 'polypeptide(L)'
;HNDAFELNSSGTLRTKTNHSGGIQGGISNGEHIYFRVAFKPPATISQDQVTATYDGVEGTLAARGRHDPCVVPRAVPIVETMAAITIMDAVLQQNGRVATMQKLKPVPSELKGIKPV
;
A
#
# COMPACT_ATOMS: atom_id res chain seq x y z
N HIS A 1 -6.00 20.40 2.40
CA HIS A 1 -5.81 18.99 1.97
C HIS A 1 -4.32 18.66 1.84
N ASN A 2 -3.54 19.51 1.17
CA ASN A 2 -2.09 19.30 1.08
C ASN A 2 -1.41 19.37 2.44
N ASP A 3 -0.32 18.63 2.58
CA ASP A 3 0.55 18.66 3.74
C ASP A 3 1.70 19.63 3.47
N ALA A 4 1.72 20.78 4.14
CA ALA A 4 2.79 21.78 3.98
C ALA A 4 4.08 21.31 4.64
N PHE A 5 5.23 21.60 4.03
CA PHE A 5 6.53 21.28 4.60
C PHE A 5 6.95 22.31 5.67
N GLU A 6 7.57 21.82 6.73
CA GLU A 6 8.18 22.61 7.79
C GLU A 6 9.54 22.01 8.18
N LEU A 7 10.42 22.85 8.74
CA LEU A 7 11.66 22.37 9.37
C LEU A 7 11.33 21.89 10.78
N ASN A 8 11.79 20.69 11.12
CA ASN A 8 11.71 20.20 12.50
C ASN A 8 12.89 20.72 13.35
N SER A 9 12.86 20.39 14.65
CA SER A 9 13.91 20.75 15.60
C SER A 9 15.29 20.16 15.29
N SER A 10 15.37 19.10 14.48
CA SER A 10 16.63 18.51 14.01
C SER A 10 17.12 19.11 12.68
N GLY A 11 16.42 20.12 12.13
CA GLY A 11 16.79 20.78 10.88
C GLY A 11 16.45 20.00 9.62
N THR A 12 15.66 18.93 9.70
CA THR A 12 15.19 18.15 8.54
C THR A 12 13.80 18.60 8.12
N LEU A 13 13.53 18.60 6.80
CA LEU A 13 12.21 18.86 6.28
C LEU A 13 11.25 17.72 6.63
N ARG A 14 10.04 18.08 7.04
CA ARG A 14 8.94 17.16 7.30
C ARG A 14 7.61 17.82 6.95
N THR A 15 6.52 17.08 6.94
CA THR A 15 5.20 17.70 6.71
C THR A 15 4.51 18.05 8.04
N LYS A 16 3.85 19.21 8.08
CA LYS A 16 3.14 19.70 9.27
C LYS A 16 1.94 18.83 9.66
N THR A 17 1.30 18.26 8.65
CA THR A 17 0.18 17.30 8.76
C THR A 17 0.51 16.04 7.98
N ASN A 18 -0.28 14.98 8.15
CA ASN A 18 -0.10 13.72 7.46
C ASN A 18 -1.39 13.23 6.78
N HIS A 19 -2.07 14.13 6.06
CA HIS A 19 -3.30 13.81 5.31
C HIS A 19 -3.04 12.88 4.14
N SER A 20 -1.84 12.94 3.55
CA SER A 20 -1.34 12.03 2.51
C SER A 20 -1.01 10.63 3.03
N GLY A 21 -1.03 10.40 4.35
CA GLY A 21 -0.79 9.09 4.95
C GLY A 21 0.63 8.57 4.70
N GLY A 22 1.61 9.46 4.73
CA GLY A 22 3.03 9.16 4.59
C GLY A 22 3.51 8.96 3.15
N ILE A 23 2.62 9.08 2.16
CA ILE A 23 2.90 8.81 0.75
C ILE A 23 2.41 9.97 -0.12
N GLN A 24 3.33 10.63 -0.83
CA GLN A 24 3.04 11.73 -1.75
C GLN A 24 3.59 11.41 -3.14
N GLY A 25 2.74 11.46 -4.16
CA GLY A 25 3.15 11.13 -5.53
C GLY A 25 3.69 9.70 -5.69
N GLY A 26 3.27 8.77 -4.83
CA GLY A 26 3.78 7.39 -4.82
C GLY A 26 5.13 7.19 -4.12
N ILE A 27 5.64 8.22 -3.44
CA ILE A 27 6.93 8.19 -2.74
C ILE A 27 6.68 8.43 -1.24
N SER A 28 7.39 7.69 -0.38
CA SER A 28 7.35 7.93 1.07
C SER A 28 7.95 9.30 1.40
N ASN A 29 7.26 10.09 2.22
CA ASN A 29 7.68 11.46 2.54
C ASN A 29 8.36 11.62 3.92
N GLY A 30 8.57 10.52 4.62
CA GLY A 30 9.22 10.48 5.94
C GLY A 30 8.27 10.49 7.13
N GLU A 31 6.98 10.77 6.93
CA GLU A 31 5.96 10.61 7.98
C GLU A 31 5.45 9.16 8.05
N HIS A 32 4.68 8.85 9.11
CA HIS A 32 4.06 7.53 9.28
C HIS A 32 3.15 7.16 8.10
N ILE A 33 3.29 5.93 7.60
CA ILE A 33 2.43 5.42 6.52
C ILE A 33 1.10 4.95 7.11
N TYR A 34 0.00 5.51 6.62
CA TYR A 34 -1.36 5.14 7.02
C TYR A 34 -2.19 4.78 5.80
N PHE A 35 -2.93 3.68 5.90
CA PHE A 35 -3.91 3.28 4.88
C PHE A 35 -5.08 2.56 5.53
N ARG A 36 -6.22 2.53 4.83
CA ARG A 36 -7.43 1.84 5.26
C ARG A 36 -7.78 0.77 4.25
N VAL A 37 -8.17 -0.40 4.73
CA VAL A 37 -8.55 -1.53 3.90
C VAL A 37 -9.99 -1.91 4.23
N ALA A 38 -10.83 -1.99 3.20
CA ALA A 38 -12.19 -2.50 3.33
C ALA A 38 -12.20 -4.00 3.04
N PHE A 39 -12.82 -4.77 3.95
CA PHE A 39 -13.06 -6.19 3.76
C PHE A 39 -14.53 -6.43 3.50
N LYS A 40 -14.84 -7.15 2.42
CA LYS A 40 -16.20 -7.66 2.24
C LYS A 40 -16.53 -8.70 3.31
N PRO A 41 -17.82 -8.88 3.68
CA PRO A 41 -18.24 -10.00 4.49
C PRO A 41 -17.86 -11.36 3.87
N PRO A 42 -17.77 -12.42 4.68
CA PRO A 42 -17.62 -13.78 4.17
C PRO A 42 -18.67 -14.11 3.11
N ALA A 43 -18.27 -14.82 2.06
CA ALA A 43 -19.17 -15.13 0.94
C ALA A 43 -20.26 -16.15 1.31
N THR A 44 -20.02 -16.97 2.34
CA THR A 44 -20.96 -18.00 2.78
C THR A 44 -21.75 -17.48 3.97
N ILE A 45 -23.07 -17.52 3.84
CA ILE A 45 -24.03 -17.24 4.90
C ILE A 45 -25.01 -18.42 4.97
N SER A 46 -25.62 -18.67 6.12
CA SER A 46 -26.53 -19.80 6.32
C SER A 46 -27.90 -19.65 5.63
N GLN A 47 -28.06 -18.63 4.79
CA GLN A 47 -29.29 -18.39 4.03
C GLN A 47 -29.13 -18.95 2.63
N ASP A 48 -30.16 -19.63 2.15
CA ASP A 48 -30.22 -20.10 0.77
C ASP A 48 -30.18 -18.90 -0.19
N GLN A 49 -29.31 -18.97 -1.19
CA GLN A 49 -29.16 -17.92 -2.20
C GLN A 49 -29.57 -18.43 -3.57
N VAL A 50 -30.42 -17.68 -4.27
CA VAL A 50 -30.74 -17.95 -5.68
C VAL A 50 -29.52 -17.58 -6.53
N THR A 51 -29.09 -18.50 -7.38
CA THR A 51 -27.94 -18.36 -8.28
C THR A 51 -28.15 -19.21 -9.53
N ALA A 52 -27.10 -19.41 -10.33
CA ALA A 52 -27.11 -20.31 -11.48
C ALA A 52 -25.99 -21.36 -11.39
N THR A 53 -26.24 -22.52 -11.99
CA THR A 53 -25.23 -23.55 -12.25
C THR A 53 -24.38 -23.20 -13.47
N TYR A 54 -23.27 -23.90 -13.70
CA TYR A 54 -22.34 -23.59 -14.79
C TYR A 54 -22.93 -23.74 -16.20
N ASP A 55 -24.02 -24.50 -16.34
CA ASP A 55 -24.83 -24.65 -17.57
C ASP A 55 -25.92 -23.57 -17.71
N GLY A 56 -25.99 -22.61 -16.79
CA GLY A 56 -26.89 -21.46 -16.87
C GLY A 56 -28.31 -21.71 -16.37
N VAL A 57 -28.56 -22.86 -15.74
CA VAL A 57 -29.85 -23.19 -15.14
C VAL A 57 -29.96 -22.53 -13.76
N GLU A 58 -31.13 -21.99 -13.43
CA GLU A 58 -31.39 -21.42 -12.10
C GLU A 58 -31.26 -22.51 -11.03
N GLY A 59 -30.59 -22.17 -9.93
CA GLY A 59 -30.31 -23.09 -8.83
C GLY A 59 -30.18 -22.38 -7.49
N THR A 60 -30.16 -23.16 -6.42
CA THR A 60 -30.06 -22.64 -5.05
C THR A 60 -28.72 -23.01 -4.44
N LEU A 61 -27.96 -22.02 -4.00
CA LEU A 61 -26.75 -22.21 -3.20
C LEU A 61 -27.13 -22.31 -1.72
N ALA A 62 -27.29 -23.54 -1.23
CA ALA A 62 -27.49 -23.86 0.18
C ALA A 62 -26.14 -24.19 0.86
N ALA A 63 -25.19 -23.26 0.78
CA ALA A 63 -23.84 -23.49 1.29
C ALA A 63 -23.83 -23.45 2.83
N ARG A 64 -23.63 -24.62 3.44
CA ARG A 64 -23.35 -24.73 4.88
C ARG A 64 -21.84 -24.61 5.10
N GLY A 65 -21.35 -23.41 5.43
CA GLY A 65 -19.91 -23.23 5.62
C GLY A 65 -19.49 -21.92 6.30
N ARG A 66 -18.36 -22.04 7.04
CA ARG A 66 -17.67 -21.06 7.91
C ARG A 66 -18.49 -20.53 9.08
N HIS A 67 -18.06 -20.93 10.28
CA HIS A 67 -18.59 -20.46 11.55
C HIS A 67 -18.19 -19.02 11.91
N ASP A 68 -17.23 -18.43 11.20
CA ASP A 68 -16.72 -17.11 11.55
C ASP A 68 -17.57 -16.02 10.88
N PRO A 69 -18.45 -15.31 11.62
CA PRO A 69 -19.26 -14.25 11.05
C PRO A 69 -18.43 -13.02 10.63
N CYS A 70 -17.19 -12.93 11.11
CA CYS A 70 -16.29 -11.81 10.85
C CYS A 70 -14.88 -12.32 10.52
N VAL A 71 -14.34 -11.87 9.38
CA VAL A 71 -12.96 -12.19 8.94
C VAL A 71 -11.93 -11.16 9.38
N VAL A 72 -12.37 -10.00 9.85
CA VAL A 72 -11.51 -8.84 10.11
C VAL A 72 -10.40 -9.13 11.14
N PRO A 73 -10.65 -9.82 12.28
CA PRO A 73 -9.58 -10.09 13.24
C PRO A 73 -8.42 -10.89 12.66
N ARG A 74 -8.69 -11.81 11.72
CA ARG A 74 -7.66 -12.58 11.01
C ARG A 74 -7.02 -11.81 9.86
N ALA A 75 -7.71 -10.82 9.33
CA ALA A 75 -7.20 -10.01 8.23
C ALA A 75 -6.10 -9.04 8.68
N VAL A 76 -6.15 -8.54 9.92
CA VAL A 76 -5.15 -7.61 10.47
C VAL A 76 -3.70 -8.11 10.31
N PRO A 77 -3.31 -9.29 10.83
CA PRO A 77 -1.92 -9.76 10.68
C PRO A 77 -1.54 -10.02 9.22
N ILE A 78 -2.50 -10.38 8.36
CA ILE A 78 -2.26 -10.56 6.91
C ILE A 78 -1.92 -9.21 6.28
N VAL A 79 -2.71 -8.17 6.55
CA VAL A 79 -2.49 -6.81 6.02
C VAL A 79 -1.17 -6.24 6.50
N GLU A 80 -0.85 -6.39 7.78
CA GLU A 80 0.43 -5.95 8.36
C GLU A 80 1.62 -6.64 7.69
N THR A 81 1.53 -7.96 7.50
CA THR A 81 2.57 -8.74 6.82
C THR A 81 2.75 -8.29 5.37
N MET A 82 1.65 -8.13 4.63
CA MET A 82 1.69 -7.68 3.24
C MET A 82 2.26 -6.27 3.10
N ALA A 83 1.92 -5.35 4.02
CA ALA A 83 2.49 -4.01 4.07
C ALA A 83 4.00 -4.05 4.34
N ALA A 84 4.44 -4.85 5.30
CA ALA A 84 5.86 -5.01 5.64
C ALA A 84 6.68 -5.57 4.45
N ILE A 85 6.17 -6.59 3.77
CA ILE A 85 6.82 -7.17 2.57
C ILE A 85 6.88 -6.15 1.44
N THR A 86 5.80 -5.40 1.21
CA THR A 86 5.76 -4.36 0.16
C THR A 86 6.78 -3.24 0.44
N ILE A 87 6.89 -2.79 1.69
CA ILE A 87 7.88 -1.79 2.09
C ILE A 87 9.30 -2.34 1.94
N MET A 88 9.53 -3.60 2.34
CA MET A 88 10.83 -4.26 2.19
C MET A 88 11.25 -4.31 0.71
N ASP A 89 10.35 -4.67 -0.19
CA ASP A 89 10.62 -4.68 -1.63
C ASP A 89 10.99 -3.28 -2.14
N ALA A 90 10.23 -2.25 -1.77
CA ALA A 90 10.54 -0.86 -2.13
C ALA A 90 11.92 -0.41 -1.62
N VAL A 91 12.30 -0.81 -0.40
CA VAL A 91 13.63 -0.54 0.17
C VAL A 91 14.72 -1.27 -0.62
N LEU A 92 14.53 -2.54 -0.95
CA LEU A 92 15.50 -3.32 -1.73
C LEU A 92 15.70 -2.74 -3.14
N GLN A 93 14.61 -2.32 -3.81
CA GLN A 93 14.69 -1.63 -5.09
C GLN A 93 15.51 -0.33 -4.98
N GLN A 94 15.26 0.47 -3.94
CA GLN A 94 16.00 1.71 -3.73
C GLN A 94 17.48 1.45 -3.42
N ASN A 95 17.79 0.44 -2.60
CA ASN A 95 19.16 0.03 -2.31
C ASN A 95 19.89 -0.44 -3.58
N GLY A 96 19.21 -1.19 -4.45
CA GLY A 96 19.73 -1.60 -5.75
C GLY A 96 20.07 -0.40 -6.66
N ARG A 97 19.20 0.62 -6.71
CA ARG A 97 19.48 1.87 -7.44
C ARG A 97 20.70 2.59 -6.87
N VAL A 98 20.80 2.74 -5.55
CA VAL A 98 21.95 3.39 -4.89
C VAL A 98 23.25 2.64 -5.17
N ALA A 99 23.25 1.30 -5.01
CA ALA A 99 24.42 0.47 -5.30
C ALA A 99 24.86 0.53 -6.77
N THR A 100 23.91 0.69 -7.69
CA THR A 100 24.19 0.82 -9.13
C THR A 100 24.71 2.21 -9.47
N MET A 101 24.13 3.27 -8.87
CA MET A 101 24.56 4.65 -9.05
C MET A 101 26.04 4.85 -8.72
N GLN A 102 26.56 4.16 -7.70
CA GLN A 102 27.98 4.20 -7.33
C GLN A 102 28.92 3.68 -8.43
N LYS A 103 28.41 2.86 -9.36
CA LYS A 103 29.18 2.30 -10.48
C LYS A 103 29.04 3.12 -11.76
N LEU A 104 28.11 4.06 -11.81
CA LEU A 104 27.91 4.91 -12.98
C LEU A 104 29.01 5.97 -13.02
N LYS A 105 29.40 6.36 -14.24
CA LYS A 105 30.27 7.53 -14.43
C LYS A 105 29.57 8.76 -13.84
N PRO A 106 30.30 9.68 -13.18
CA PRO A 106 29.71 10.91 -12.68
C PRO A 106 28.96 11.64 -13.78
N VAL A 107 27.85 12.29 -13.43
CA VAL A 107 27.14 13.18 -14.35
C VAL A 107 28.15 14.18 -14.93
N PRO A 108 28.30 14.26 -16.27
CA PRO A 108 29.18 15.22 -16.91
C PRO A 108 28.96 16.62 -16.34
N SER A 109 30.05 17.36 -16.12
CA SER A 109 29.99 18.73 -15.58
C SER A 109 29.06 19.64 -16.39
N GLU A 110 28.95 19.39 -17.69
CA GLU A 110 28.08 20.08 -18.65
C GLU A 110 26.58 19.93 -18.32
N LEU A 111 26.19 18.85 -17.64
CA LEU A 111 24.81 18.59 -17.22
C LEU A 111 24.54 19.00 -15.76
N LYS A 112 25.58 19.34 -14.98
CA LYS A 112 25.41 19.81 -13.60
C LYS A 112 24.84 21.23 -13.59
N GLY A 113 23.59 21.37 -13.18
CA GLY A 113 22.92 22.67 -13.02
C GLY A 113 21.86 22.99 -14.08
N ILE A 114 21.64 22.10 -15.06
CA ILE A 114 20.45 22.17 -15.91
C ILE A 114 19.24 21.90 -15.02
N LYS A 115 18.40 22.92 -14.83
CA LYS A 115 17.13 22.74 -14.13
C LYS A 115 16.25 21.81 -14.97
N PRO A 116 15.69 20.73 -14.41
CA PRO A 116 14.63 20.00 -15.10
C PRO A 116 13.49 20.99 -15.39
N VAL A 117 13.03 21.00 -16.64
CA VAL A 117 11.91 21.84 -17.11
C VAL A 117 10.62 21.39 -16.46
#